data_AF-A0A1Y5GX67-F1
#
_entry.id   AF-A0A1Y5GX67-F1
#
_cell.length_a   1.000
_cell.length_b   1.000
_cell.length_c   1.000
_cell.angle_alpha   90.00
_cell.angle_beta   90.00
_cell.angle_gamma   90.00
#
_symmetry.space_group_name_H-M   'P 1'
#
loop_
_entity.id
_entity.type
_entity.pdbx_description
1 polymer ?
#
loop_
_entity_poly.entity_id
_entity_poly.type
_entity_poly.pdbx_seq_one_letter_code
_entity_poly.pdbx_strand_id
1 'polypeptide(L)'
;MVISLFFSVAANVSQATDGIICSGTISILGLHTTDKVMLKLSGMNTVVQICDLNKTLGSSNPVSAEQCKAAYSTLLTAYSLNKSLSIYFDNVGTGTSCSTFAGWEVATARWIPLTSD
;
A
#
# COMPACT_ATOMS: atom_id res chain seq x y z
N MET A 1 48.13 -21.34 -21.64
CA MET A 1 46.95 -20.53 -22.04
C MET A 1 45.89 -20.78 -20.99
N VAL A 2 45.71 -19.87 -20.04
CA VAL A 2 44.78 -20.02 -18.91
C VAL A 2 43.56 -19.16 -19.21
N ILE A 3 42.41 -19.77 -19.45
CA ILE A 3 41.15 -19.06 -19.68
C ILE A 3 40.46 -18.91 -18.32
N SER A 4 40.61 -17.73 -17.70
CA SER A 4 39.86 -17.36 -16.50
C SER A 4 38.45 -16.92 -16.91
N LEU A 5 37.46 -17.78 -16.68
CA LEU A 5 36.04 -17.45 -16.79
C LEU A 5 35.58 -16.73 -15.52
N PHE A 6 35.33 -15.42 -15.63
CA PHE A 6 34.64 -14.65 -14.61
C PHE A 6 33.13 -14.85 -14.75
N PHE A 7 32.56 -15.75 -13.94
CA PHE A 7 31.11 -15.86 -13.77
C PHE A 7 30.61 -14.70 -12.90
N SER A 8 29.96 -13.72 -13.51
CA SER A 8 29.30 -12.63 -12.79
C SER A 8 27.91 -13.10 -12.35
N VAL A 9 27.75 -13.37 -11.06
CA VAL A 9 26.43 -13.67 -10.47
C VAL A 9 25.66 -12.34 -10.36
N ALA A 10 24.68 -12.13 -11.23
CA ALA A 10 23.74 -11.03 -11.09
C ALA A 10 22.82 -11.32 -9.90
N ALA A 11 23.09 -10.69 -8.75
CA ALA A 11 22.16 -10.68 -7.63
C ALA A 11 20.95 -9.81 -8.02
N ASN A 12 19.79 -10.45 -8.23
CA ASN A 12 18.52 -9.73 -8.30
C ASN A 12 18.22 -9.19 -6.91
N VAL A 13 18.52 -7.91 -6.67
CA VAL A 13 18.10 -7.22 -5.46
C VAL A 13 16.61 -6.92 -5.61
N SER A 14 15.77 -7.81 -5.10
CA SER A 14 14.36 -7.50 -4.87
C SER A 14 14.30 -6.46 -3.76
N GLN A 15 14.27 -5.18 -4.12
CA GLN A 15 13.92 -4.13 -3.17
C GLN A 15 12.44 -4.24 -2.84
N ALA A 16 12.10 -5.10 -1.87
CA ALA A 16 10.85 -4.95 -1.15
C ALA A 16 10.95 -3.63 -0.40
N THR A 17 10.32 -2.58 -0.91
CA THR A 17 10.10 -1.35 -0.14
C THR A 17 9.01 -1.64 0.89
N ASP A 18 9.33 -2.48 1.87
CA ASP A 18 8.48 -2.76 3.01
C ASP A 18 8.40 -1.46 3.85
N GLY A 19 7.18 -0.98 4.12
CA GLY A 19 6.94 0.13 5.04
C GLY A 19 7.08 1.54 4.46
N ILE A 20 6.51 1.82 3.29
CA ILE A 20 6.29 3.21 2.86
C ILE A 20 5.22 3.82 3.78
N ILE A 21 5.58 4.86 4.52
CA ILE A 21 4.66 5.56 5.43
C ILE A 21 4.12 6.79 4.72
N CYS A 22 2.81 6.85 4.51
CA CYS A 22 2.15 8.05 4.01
C CYS A 22 1.19 8.61 5.03
N SER A 23 1.24 9.92 5.22
CA SER A 23 0.40 10.64 6.17
C SER A 23 -0.45 11.69 5.46
N GLY A 24 -1.63 11.95 6.01
CA GLY A 24 -2.52 13.01 5.56
C GLY A 24 -3.98 12.71 5.84
N THR A 25 -4.85 13.63 5.43
CA THR A 25 -6.30 13.41 5.41
C THR A 25 -6.68 12.53 4.23
N ILE A 26 -7.78 11.78 4.34
CA ILE A 26 -8.30 10.99 3.22
C ILE A 26 -8.91 11.92 2.17
N SER A 27 -8.31 11.98 0.98
CA SER A 27 -8.85 12.72 -0.16
C SER A 27 -9.81 11.89 -1.00
N ILE A 28 -9.55 10.58 -1.13
CA ILE A 28 -10.43 9.62 -1.82
C ILE A 28 -10.44 8.33 -1.02
N LEU A 29 -11.63 7.83 -0.70
CA LEU A 29 -11.87 6.47 -0.24
C LEU A 29 -13.06 5.92 -1.03
N GLY A 30 -12.91 4.75 -1.64
CA GLY A 30 -13.98 4.19 -2.45
C GLY A 30 -13.82 2.71 -2.74
N LEU A 31 -14.92 2.12 -3.22
CA LEU A 31 -14.94 0.76 -3.75
C LEU A 31 -14.84 0.83 -5.28
N HIS A 32 -13.96 0.03 -5.86
CA HIS A 32 -13.82 -0.13 -7.30
C HIS A 32 -14.10 -1.59 -7.69
N THR A 33 -14.23 -1.86 -9.00
CA THR A 33 -14.62 -3.15 -9.58
C THR A 33 -13.97 -4.34 -8.87
N THR A 34 -14.76 -5.39 -8.61
CA THR A 34 -14.31 -6.61 -7.92
C THR A 34 -13.85 -6.32 -6.50
N ASP A 35 -14.66 -5.59 -5.73
CA ASP A 35 -14.52 -5.47 -4.27
C ASP A 35 -13.21 -4.82 -3.79
N LYS A 36 -12.56 -4.06 -4.67
CA LYS A 36 -11.28 -3.39 -4.39
C LYS A 36 -11.51 -2.15 -3.57
N VAL A 37 -10.81 -2.02 -2.46
CA VAL A 37 -10.78 -0.77 -1.69
C VAL A 37 -9.67 0.12 -2.24
N MET A 38 -10.06 1.32 -2.65
CA MET A 38 -9.19 2.33 -3.24
C MET A 38 -9.00 3.49 -2.26
N LEU A 39 -7.78 4.00 -2.15
CA LEU A 39 -7.43 5.08 -1.23
C LEU A 39 -6.49 6.09 -1.88
N LYS A 40 -6.69 7.38 -1.55
CA LYS A 40 -5.72 8.45 -1.70
C LYS A 40 -5.72 9.33 -0.45
N LEU A 41 -4.56 9.48 0.19
CA LEU A 41 -4.32 10.50 1.21
C LEU A 41 -3.87 11.81 0.54
N SER A 42 -4.01 12.94 1.24
CA SER A 42 -3.56 14.25 0.74
C SER A 42 -2.06 14.30 0.46
N GLY A 43 -1.25 13.50 1.16
CA GLY A 43 0.18 13.34 0.92
C GLY A 43 0.56 12.41 -0.23
N MET A 44 -0.41 11.84 -0.96
CA MET A 44 -0.17 10.92 -2.07
C MET A 44 -0.38 11.58 -3.44
N ASN A 45 0.40 11.18 -4.44
CA ASN A 45 0.22 11.68 -5.81
C ASN A 45 -1.07 11.12 -6.46
N THR A 46 -1.37 9.84 -6.24
CA THR A 46 -2.43 9.11 -6.93
C THR A 46 -3.24 8.20 -6.01
N VAL A 47 -4.30 7.62 -6.55
CA VAL A 47 -5.12 6.59 -5.90
C VAL A 47 -4.50 5.22 -6.09
N VAL A 48 -4.52 4.39 -5.05
CA VAL A 48 -3.96 3.02 -5.05
C VAL A 48 -4.97 2.03 -4.48
N GLN A 49 -4.82 0.74 -4.83
CA GLN A 49 -5.60 -0.36 -4.26
C GLN A 49 -4.95 -0.83 -2.96
N ILE A 50 -5.69 -0.73 -1.86
CA ILE A 50 -5.14 -1.01 -0.52
C ILE A 50 -5.51 -2.39 0.04
N CYS A 51 -6.64 -2.95 -0.40
CA CYS A 51 -7.08 -4.30 -0.05
C CYS A 51 -8.26 -4.70 -0.94
N ASP A 52 -8.82 -5.88 -0.68
CA ASP A 52 -9.98 -6.45 -1.36
C ASP A 52 -10.95 -7.02 -0.31
N LEU A 53 -12.26 -6.75 -0.44
CA LEU A 53 -13.25 -7.15 0.57
C LEU A 53 -13.58 -8.64 0.53
N ASN A 54 -13.20 -9.36 -0.53
CA ASN A 54 -13.61 -10.75 -0.76
C ASN A 54 -12.44 -11.72 -0.95
N LYS A 55 -11.18 -11.24 -0.96
CA LYS A 55 -10.00 -12.10 -0.97
C LYS A 55 -8.81 -11.46 -0.25
N THR A 56 -7.86 -12.31 0.12
CA THR A 56 -6.55 -11.88 0.61
C THR A 56 -5.74 -11.19 -0.50
N LEU A 57 -5.11 -10.05 -0.19
CA LEU A 57 -4.28 -9.28 -1.11
C LEU A 57 -2.86 -9.06 -0.55
N GLY A 58 -1.86 -9.14 -1.43
CA GLY A 58 -0.44 -8.96 -1.08
C GLY A 58 0.31 -10.29 -0.93
N SER A 59 1.64 -10.24 -1.00
CA SER A 59 2.54 -11.38 -0.80
C SER A 59 3.28 -11.31 0.53
N SER A 60 3.77 -10.14 0.90
CA SER A 60 4.44 -9.86 2.18
C SER A 60 3.44 -9.18 3.11
N ASN A 61 3.20 -9.74 4.31
CA ASN A 61 2.16 -9.26 5.23
C ASN A 61 0.79 -9.08 4.55
N PRO A 62 0.22 -10.16 3.97
CA PRO A 62 -1.01 -10.05 3.21
C PRO A 62 -2.18 -9.56 4.08
N VAL A 63 -3.06 -8.78 3.47
CA VAL A 63 -4.28 -8.27 4.12
C VAL A 63 -5.43 -9.20 3.77
N SER A 64 -6.03 -9.86 4.77
CA SER A 64 -7.21 -10.72 4.58
C SER A 64 -8.47 -9.90 4.27
N ALA A 65 -9.50 -10.57 3.76
CA ALA A 65 -10.80 -9.95 3.49
C ALA A 65 -11.43 -9.32 4.75
N GLU A 66 -11.32 -10.00 5.90
CA GLU A 66 -11.83 -9.52 7.20
C GLU A 66 -11.05 -8.30 7.68
N GLN A 67 -9.72 -8.33 7.55
CA GLN A 67 -8.87 -7.17 7.86
C GLN A 67 -9.20 -6.00 6.95
N CYS A 68 -9.47 -6.25 5.66
CA CYS A 68 -9.88 -5.21 4.72
C CYS A 68 -11.21 -4.55 5.11
N LYS A 69 -12.20 -5.34 5.52
CA LYS A 69 -13.50 -4.80 6.01
C LYS A 69 -13.32 -3.94 7.26
N ALA A 70 -12.48 -4.37 8.20
CA ALA A 70 -12.14 -3.60 9.39
C ALA A 70 -11.40 -2.29 9.02
N ALA A 71 -10.40 -2.38 8.15
CA ALA A 71 -9.64 -1.23 7.65
C ALA A 71 -10.55 -0.22 6.93
N TYR A 72 -11.43 -0.69 6.04
CA TYR A 72 -12.40 0.15 5.34
C TYR A 72 -13.33 0.90 6.31
N SER A 73 -13.83 0.22 7.34
CA SER A 73 -14.70 0.83 8.36
C SER A 73 -13.96 1.90 9.18
N THR A 74 -12.70 1.63 9.54
CA THR A 74 -11.82 2.58 10.22
C THR A 74 -11.55 3.81 9.35
N LEU A 75 -11.21 3.60 8.07
CA LEU A 75 -10.95 4.68 7.12
C LEU A 75 -12.20 5.49 6.83
N LEU A 76 -13.38 4.86 6.73
CA LEU A 76 -14.65 5.55 6.53
C LEU A 76 -14.97 6.47 7.72
N THR A 77 -14.68 6.03 8.93
CA THR A 77 -14.82 6.84 10.15
C THR A 77 -13.85 8.02 10.13
N ALA A 78 -12.57 7.77 9.82
CA ALA A 78 -11.56 8.83 9.72
C ALA A 78 -11.90 9.87 8.64
N TYR A 79 -12.41 9.42 7.49
CA TYR A 79 -12.89 10.28 6.40
C TYR A 79 -14.06 11.16 6.87
N SER A 80 -15.06 10.56 7.53
CA SER A 80 -16.24 11.28 8.03
C SER A 80 -15.88 12.34 9.09
N LEU A 81 -14.81 12.11 9.85
CA LEU A 81 -14.28 13.03 10.86
C LEU A 81 -13.22 14.00 10.31
N ASN A 82 -12.89 13.93 9.03
CA ASN A 82 -11.79 14.66 8.40
C ASN A 82 -10.47 14.57 9.18
N LYS A 83 -10.15 13.37 9.69
CA LYS A 83 -8.94 13.13 10.49
C LYS A 83 -7.73 12.91 9.58
N SER A 84 -6.59 13.46 10.01
CA SER A 84 -5.29 13.08 9.47
C SER A 84 -4.86 11.77 10.12
N LEU A 85 -4.17 10.91 9.36
CA LEU A 85 -3.67 9.62 9.82
C LEU A 85 -2.41 9.23 9.05
N SER A 86 -1.67 8.26 9.56
CA SER A 86 -0.51 7.66 8.91
C SER A 86 -0.83 6.22 8.53
N ILE A 87 -0.49 5.80 7.32
CA ILE A 87 -0.65 4.42 6.85
C ILE A 87 0.70 3.87 6.40
N TYR A 88 0.96 2.63 6.81
CA TYR A 88 2.10 1.85 6.38
C TYR A 88 1.67 0.97 5.21
N PHE A 89 2.29 1.23 4.05
CA PHE A 89 2.07 0.50 2.82
C PHE A 89 3.16 -0.54 2.58
N ASP A 90 2.72 -1.73 2.20
CA ASP A 90 3.54 -2.84 1.72
C ASP A 90 3.04 -3.29 0.34
N ASN A 91 3.70 -4.25 -0.30
CA ASN A 91 3.31 -4.83 -1.60
C ASN A 91 3.11 -3.77 -2.70
N VAL A 92 3.84 -2.66 -2.61
CA VAL A 92 3.80 -1.57 -3.59
C VAL A 92 4.44 -2.08 -4.89
N GLY A 93 3.72 -1.94 -6.00
CA GLY A 93 4.16 -2.49 -7.28
C GLY A 93 5.44 -1.84 -7.82
N THR A 94 5.44 -0.51 -7.91
CA THR A 94 6.53 0.26 -8.54
C THR A 94 6.98 1.48 -7.76
N GLY A 95 6.09 2.08 -6.97
CA GLY A 95 6.44 3.28 -6.21
C GLY A 95 7.39 2.99 -5.05
N THR A 96 8.23 3.98 -4.75
CA THR A 96 9.24 3.93 -3.66
C THR A 96 8.95 4.94 -2.55
N SER A 97 7.95 5.80 -2.77
CA SER A 97 7.45 6.81 -1.84
C SER A 97 6.02 7.22 -2.20
N CYS A 98 5.34 7.93 -1.29
CA CYS A 98 3.95 8.38 -1.44
C CYS A 98 3.68 9.25 -2.67
N SER A 99 4.71 9.91 -3.22
CA SER A 99 4.61 10.77 -4.41
C SER A 99 4.95 10.04 -5.71
N THR A 100 5.34 8.77 -5.63
CA THR A 100 5.82 7.97 -6.78
C THR A 100 4.96 6.75 -7.07
N PHE A 101 3.81 6.62 -6.40
CA PHE A 101 2.90 5.53 -6.69
C PHE A 101 2.37 5.61 -8.13
N ALA A 102 2.27 4.47 -8.79
CA ALA A 102 1.55 4.33 -10.04
C ALA A 102 0.04 4.31 -9.78
N GLY A 103 -0.73 4.94 -10.67
CA GLY A 103 -2.19 4.99 -10.51
C GLY A 103 -2.78 3.58 -10.53
N TRP A 104 -3.66 3.31 -9.57
CA TRP A 104 -4.39 2.05 -9.44
C TRP A 104 -3.50 0.83 -9.13
N GLU A 105 -2.23 1.03 -8.78
CA GLU A 105 -1.37 -0.08 -8.37
C GLU A 105 -1.81 -0.66 -7.01
N VAL A 106 -1.35 -1.88 -6.73
CA VAL A 106 -1.48 -2.46 -5.40
C VAL A 106 -0.48 -1.77 -4.46
N ALA A 107 -0.96 -1.31 -3.31
CA ALA A 107 -0.17 -0.83 -2.18
C ALA A 107 -0.97 -1.19 -0.93
N THR A 108 -0.73 -2.37 -0.37
CA THR A 108 -1.56 -2.90 0.72
C THR A 108 -1.39 -2.08 2.00
N ALA A 109 -2.48 -1.66 2.62
CA ALA A 109 -2.44 -0.94 3.89
C ALA A 109 -2.25 -1.92 5.06
N ARG A 110 -0.99 -2.22 5.41
CA ARG A 110 -0.64 -3.15 6.49
C ARG A 110 -1.07 -2.64 7.86
N TRP A 111 -0.81 -1.37 8.14
CA TRP A 111 -1.07 -0.78 9.45
C TRP A 111 -1.64 0.61 9.33
N ILE A 112 -2.78 0.82 9.98
CA ILE A 112 -3.53 2.07 10.03
C ILE A 112 -3.65 2.47 11.51
N PRO A 113 -2.61 3.05 12.13
CA PRO A 113 -2.70 3.58 13.48
C PRO A 113 -3.71 4.73 13.53
N LEU A 114 -4.60 4.68 14.53
CA LEU A 114 -5.40 5.82 14.94
C LEU A 114 -4.68 6.49 16.10
N THR A 115 -4.13 7.67 15.86
CA THR A 115 -3.55 8.50 16.92
C THR A 115 -4.58 9.54 17.36
N SER A 116 -4.68 9.75 18.67
CA SER A 116 -5.37 10.90 19.24
C SER A 116 -4.33 11.99 19.44
N ASP A 117 -4.12 12.81 18.41
CA ASP A 117 -3.40 14.08 18.60
C ASP A 117 -4.14 14.97 19.61
#